data_AF-A0A7D9E0F2-F1
#
_entry.id   AF-A0A7D9E0F2-F1
#
_cell.length_a   1.000
_cell.length_b   1.000
_cell.length_c   1.000
_cell.angle_alpha   90.00
_cell.angle_beta   90.00
_cell.angle_gamma   90.00
#
_symmetry.space_group_name_H-M   'P 1'
#
loop_
_entity.id
_entity.type
_entity.pdbx_description
1 polymer ?
#
loop_
_entity_poly.entity_id
_entity_poly.type
_entity_poly.pdbx_seq_one_letter_code
_entity_poly.pdbx_strand_id
1 'polypeptide(L)'
;MCHNRRRYNMYTIALLTCESLTKIPYFMILKGLKQVQENCSRVDECLRIHCAKVAKQLIGKRGGSRQNLLAKAKSVAIRHSELSTVTLVNDLQSQVSQLQNVNAAITNENKILSVKCKEASTQVGQIQKKIDKATVDIDKLKTENNKLYNVIEKISPQRRFEDKGKTFVEVGKRQQERKLQTLATRVEQALWFSESFGLRLDRVKLVDDSGQAHSLSFSSEKRLKSYKELPGDEQQDIQQVLFIIYYEFCIGEAAYHKLTCCLGGEELPRSYLVKQCKDNLNKLCYIERTPGEADGAALNFHDELSTVIEKMIESDEKLRDTVIKVKISGDGAKMTRLTNFIISFSILNAEDTVMSSKGNHTVAVIKGHEDYDLLKRSCSKIFDDINKLGRAGQIKIKDKNVPIEIFVGGDYKVIFAS
;
A
#
# COMPACT_ATOMS: atom_id res chain seq x y z
N MET A 1 -69.38 -8.85 94.65
CA MET A 1 -69.87 -8.22 93.40
C MET A 1 -68.86 -7.17 92.96
N CYS A 2 -68.30 -7.41 91.77
CA CYS A 2 -67.38 -6.55 91.05
C CYS A 2 -67.90 -5.11 90.92
N HIS A 3 -67.03 -4.10 91.02
CA HIS A 3 -66.73 -3.28 89.84
C HIS A 3 -65.39 -2.55 89.96
N ASN A 4 -64.61 -2.76 88.92
CA ASN A 4 -63.22 -2.36 88.74
C ASN A 4 -63.00 -0.84 88.80
N ARG A 5 -61.85 -0.49 89.39
CA ARG A 5 -61.18 0.81 89.29
C ARG A 5 -61.22 1.35 87.85
N ARG A 6 -61.60 2.62 87.68
CA ARG A 6 -61.20 3.42 86.53
C ARG A 6 -60.50 4.67 87.05
N ARG A 7 -59.16 4.68 86.95
CA ARG A 7 -58.38 5.92 86.97
C ARG A 7 -58.83 6.72 85.75
N TYR A 8 -59.61 7.78 85.97
CA TYR A 8 -60.00 8.68 84.91
C TYR A 8 -58.84 9.63 84.64
N ASN A 9 -58.15 9.45 83.51
CA ASN A 9 -57.28 10.48 82.96
C ASN A 9 -58.18 11.62 82.46
N MET A 10 -58.44 12.60 83.32
CA MET A 10 -59.19 13.80 82.96
C MET A 10 -58.30 14.72 82.13
N TYR A 11 -58.72 15.02 80.91
CA TYR A 11 -58.13 16.08 80.11
C TYR A 11 -58.83 17.40 80.48
N THR A 12 -58.05 18.38 80.94
CA THR A 12 -58.53 19.72 81.31
C THR A 12 -58.31 20.66 80.12
N ILE A 13 -59.39 21.19 79.55
CA ILE A 13 -59.31 22.23 78.51
C ILE A 13 -59.61 23.58 79.17
N ALA A 14 -58.75 24.57 78.94
CA ALA A 14 -59.01 25.95 79.33
C ALA A 14 -59.91 26.61 78.27
N LEU A 15 -61.13 26.98 78.66
CA LEU A 15 -62.05 27.71 77.78
C LEU A 15 -61.73 29.20 77.81
N LEU A 16 -61.25 29.77 76.69
CA LEU A 16 -61.18 31.22 76.48
C LEU A 16 -62.57 31.73 76.09
N THR A 17 -63.20 32.57 76.92
CA THR A 17 -64.54 33.10 76.64
C THR A 17 -64.45 34.23 75.62
N CYS A 18 -64.93 34.00 74.40
CA CYS A 18 -65.14 35.02 73.36
C CYS A 18 -66.63 35.44 73.36
N GLU A 19 -66.92 36.74 73.23
CA GLU A 19 -68.27 37.35 73.39
C GLU A 19 -69.26 37.08 72.22
N SER A 20 -68.97 36.17 71.30
CA SER A 20 -69.86 35.82 70.18
C SER A 20 -70.03 34.31 70.04
N LEU A 21 -71.13 33.77 70.56
CA LEU A 21 -71.47 32.34 70.47
C LEU A 21 -72.53 32.09 69.40
N THR A 22 -72.11 31.98 68.14
CA THR A 22 -72.95 31.40 67.07
C THR A 22 -72.31 30.25 66.30
N LYS A 23 -71.09 29.85 66.63
CA LYS A 23 -70.48 28.57 66.22
C LYS A 23 -69.19 28.40 67.01
N ILE A 24 -69.04 27.30 67.76
CA ILE A 24 -67.75 26.91 68.33
C ILE A 24 -67.19 25.81 67.44
N PRO A 25 -66.24 26.09 66.52
CA PRO A 25 -65.61 25.05 65.73
C PRO A 25 -64.48 24.42 66.56
N TYR A 26 -64.53 23.09 66.69
CA TYR A 26 -63.39 22.20 66.96
C TYR A 26 -62.45 22.59 68.12
N PHE A 27 -62.73 22.07 69.31
CA PHE A 27 -61.74 22.07 70.40
C PHE A 27 -60.72 20.95 70.18
N MET A 28 -59.49 21.32 69.80
CA MET A 28 -58.32 20.42 69.83
C MET A 28 -57.75 20.31 71.24
N ILE A 29 -57.59 19.09 71.76
CA ILE A 29 -56.86 18.86 73.02
C ILE A 29 -55.37 18.78 72.69
N LEU A 30 -54.64 19.85 72.99
CA LEU A 30 -53.21 20.06 72.67
C LEU A 30 -52.20 19.15 73.40
N LYS A 31 -52.58 17.95 73.84
CA LYS A 31 -51.63 16.97 74.42
C LYS A 31 -51.64 15.58 73.81
N GLY A 32 -52.30 15.41 72.67
CA GLY A 32 -52.16 14.22 71.83
C GLY A 32 -53.23 14.28 70.76
N LEU A 33 -52.82 14.21 69.49
CA LEU A 33 -53.61 14.32 68.25
C LEU A 33 -54.91 13.49 68.26
N LYS A 34 -55.88 13.97 69.04
CA LYS A 34 -57.18 13.35 69.30
C LYS A 34 -58.20 14.47 69.24
N GLN A 35 -59.23 14.25 68.46
CA GLN A 35 -60.35 15.17 68.33
C GLN A 35 -61.57 14.59 69.06
N VAL A 36 -62.43 15.47 69.58
CA VAL A 36 -63.74 15.04 70.10
C VAL A 36 -64.56 14.53 68.91
N GLN A 37 -65.24 13.39 69.09
CA GLN A 37 -66.13 12.84 68.07
C GLN A 37 -67.22 13.86 67.70
N GLU A 38 -67.51 13.99 66.41
CA GLU A 38 -68.61 14.85 65.93
C GLU A 38 -69.94 14.42 66.57
N ASN A 39 -70.74 15.41 67.00
CA ASN A 39 -72.06 15.23 67.64
C ASN A 39 -72.05 14.51 69.00
N CYS A 40 -71.02 14.74 69.83
CA CYS A 40 -71.01 14.21 71.20
C CYS A 40 -72.01 14.98 72.10
N SER A 41 -73.27 14.54 72.10
CA SER A 41 -74.38 15.17 72.83
C SER A 41 -74.08 15.46 74.30
N ARG A 42 -73.32 14.59 74.97
CA ARG A 42 -72.93 14.79 76.38
C ARG A 42 -71.99 15.98 76.55
N VAL A 43 -70.98 16.11 75.68
CA VAL A 43 -70.00 17.21 75.75
C VAL A 43 -70.70 18.52 75.42
N ASP A 44 -71.57 18.53 74.40
CA ASP A 44 -72.37 19.69 74.03
C ASP A 44 -73.31 20.13 75.16
N GLU A 45 -74.00 19.19 75.80
CA GLU A 45 -74.90 19.50 76.92
C GLU A 45 -74.11 19.97 78.15
N CYS A 46 -72.95 19.39 78.43
CA CYS A 46 -72.07 19.85 79.50
C CYS A 46 -71.60 21.29 79.26
N LEU A 47 -71.18 21.62 78.03
CA LEU A 47 -70.79 22.99 77.65
C LEU A 47 -71.98 23.94 77.77
N ARG A 48 -73.17 23.54 77.29
CA ARG A 48 -74.40 24.33 77.39
C ARG A 48 -74.77 24.65 78.83
N ILE A 49 -74.82 23.64 79.72
CA ILE A 49 -75.10 23.82 81.14
C ILE A 49 -74.05 24.73 81.78
N HIS A 50 -72.78 24.56 81.43
CA HIS A 50 -71.70 25.38 81.98
C HIS A 50 -71.84 26.85 81.55
N CYS A 51 -72.05 27.11 80.26
CA CYS A 51 -72.32 28.43 79.70
C CYS A 51 -73.55 29.08 80.35
N ALA A 52 -74.64 28.34 80.56
CA ALA A 52 -75.84 28.85 81.22
C ALA A 52 -75.59 29.24 82.69
N LYS A 53 -74.79 28.44 83.43
CA LYS A 53 -74.36 28.79 84.79
C LYS A 53 -73.49 30.05 84.81
N VAL A 54 -72.58 30.20 83.84
CA VAL A 54 -71.77 31.42 83.70
C VAL A 54 -72.68 32.63 83.43
N ALA A 55 -73.61 32.50 82.49
CA ALA A 55 -74.55 33.56 82.13
C ALA A 55 -75.37 34.03 83.34
N LYS A 56 -75.90 33.11 84.16
CA LYS A 56 -76.60 33.47 85.41
C LYS A 56 -75.72 34.23 86.40
N GLN A 57 -74.45 33.83 86.58
CA GLN A 57 -73.52 34.53 87.49
C GLN A 57 -73.11 35.93 87.01
N LEU A 58 -73.30 36.23 85.73
CA LEU A 58 -73.01 37.54 85.14
C LEU A 58 -74.17 38.53 85.28
N ILE A 59 -75.38 38.09 85.62
CA ILE A 59 -76.56 38.96 85.77
C ILE A 59 -76.32 39.92 86.95
N GLY A 60 -76.48 41.22 86.72
CA GLY A 60 -76.30 42.27 87.74
C GLY A 60 -74.85 42.68 88.01
N LYS A 61 -73.84 42.00 87.43
CA LYS A 61 -72.42 42.37 87.60
C LYS A 61 -71.94 43.27 86.47
N ARG A 62 -71.37 44.43 86.82
CA ARG A 62 -70.78 45.42 85.87
C ARG A 62 -69.31 45.71 86.21
N GLY A 63 -68.57 46.25 85.24
CA GLY A 63 -67.16 46.66 85.40
C GLY A 63 -66.20 45.52 85.73
N GLY A 64 -65.16 45.82 86.53
CA GLY A 64 -64.07 44.89 86.85
C GLY A 64 -64.51 43.56 87.47
N SER A 65 -65.66 43.53 88.16
CA SER A 65 -66.24 42.28 88.70
C SER A 65 -66.71 41.30 87.60
N ARG A 66 -67.14 41.81 86.44
CA ARG A 66 -67.53 41.01 85.28
C ARG A 66 -66.29 40.42 84.59
N GLN A 67 -65.26 41.25 84.37
CA GLN A 67 -64.00 40.83 83.75
C GLN A 67 -63.29 39.76 84.56
N ASN A 68 -63.23 39.91 85.89
CA ASN A 68 -62.65 38.88 86.76
C ASN A 68 -63.39 37.54 86.71
N LEU A 69 -64.70 37.53 86.48
CA LEU A 69 -65.48 36.29 86.37
C LEU A 69 -65.28 35.60 85.02
N LEU A 70 -65.09 36.37 83.94
CA LEU A 70 -64.76 35.85 82.61
C LEU A 70 -63.30 35.36 82.53
N ALA A 71 -62.37 36.03 83.23
CA ALA A 71 -60.97 35.65 83.28
C ALA A 71 -60.68 34.37 84.10
N LYS A 72 -61.64 33.91 84.91
CA LYS A 72 -61.50 32.64 85.64
C LYS A 72 -61.56 31.47 84.67
N ALA A 73 -60.45 30.75 84.53
CA ALA A 73 -60.37 29.52 83.76
C ALA A 73 -61.43 28.50 84.22
N LYS A 74 -62.20 27.96 83.28
CA LYS A 74 -63.19 26.91 83.51
C LYS A 74 -62.79 25.67 82.73
N SER A 75 -62.98 24.50 83.36
CA SER A 75 -62.60 23.20 82.82
C SER A 75 -63.81 22.27 82.69
N VAL A 76 -63.86 21.52 81.58
CA VAL A 76 -64.84 20.45 81.34
C VAL A 76 -64.11 19.12 81.20
N ALA A 77 -64.63 18.06 81.82
CA ALA A 77 -64.08 16.71 81.74
C ALA A 77 -64.65 15.95 80.51
N ILE A 78 -63.75 15.49 79.65
CA ILE A 78 -64.06 14.70 78.45
C ILE A 78 -63.60 13.25 78.65
N ARG A 79 -64.41 12.27 78.24
CA ARG A 79 -64.06 10.84 78.37
C ARG A 79 -63.20 10.39 77.19
N HIS A 80 -62.32 9.42 77.42
CA HIS A 80 -61.47 8.87 76.36
C HIS A 80 -62.26 8.20 75.22
N SER A 81 -63.42 7.61 75.51
CA SER A 81 -64.30 7.02 74.50
C SER A 81 -64.98 8.04 73.58
N GLU A 82 -64.92 9.33 73.94
CA GLU A 82 -65.49 10.45 73.18
C GLU A 82 -64.44 11.08 72.24
N LEU A 83 -63.27 10.45 72.11
CA LEU A 83 -62.15 10.88 71.27
C LEU A 83 -61.96 9.95 70.07
N SER A 84 -61.59 10.49 68.90
CA SER A 84 -61.23 9.72 67.70
C SER A 84 -59.79 10.00 67.24
N THR A 85 -59.15 8.97 66.64
CA THR A 85 -57.81 9.03 66.03
C THR A 85 -57.93 9.41 64.56
N VAL A 86 -57.07 10.30 64.07
CA VAL A 86 -57.19 10.88 62.72
C VAL A 86 -56.67 9.91 61.64
N THR A 87 -57.56 9.36 60.81
CA THR A 87 -57.27 8.40 59.72
C THR A 87 -56.33 8.93 58.62
N LEU A 88 -56.32 10.25 58.41
CA LEU A 88 -55.50 10.95 57.41
C LEU A 88 -53.99 10.65 57.51
N VAL A 89 -53.48 10.33 58.71
CA VAL A 89 -52.04 10.16 58.93
C VAL A 89 -51.49 8.90 58.25
N ASN A 90 -52.26 7.81 58.22
CA ASN A 90 -51.80 6.55 57.64
C ASN A 90 -51.78 6.61 56.10
N ASP A 91 -52.77 7.26 55.49
CA ASP A 91 -52.85 7.44 54.04
C ASP A 91 -51.69 8.32 53.54
N LEU A 92 -51.37 9.39 54.29
CA LEU A 92 -50.22 10.24 54.00
C LEU A 92 -48.89 9.47 54.10
N GLN A 93 -48.73 8.58 55.08
CA GLN A 93 -47.51 7.76 55.21
C GLN A 93 -47.33 6.77 54.04
N SER A 94 -48.43 6.18 53.56
CA SER A 94 -48.40 5.30 52.39
C SER A 94 -48.01 6.07 51.13
N GLN A 95 -48.58 7.27 50.92
CA GLN A 95 -48.24 8.12 49.79
C GLN A 95 -46.77 8.58 49.81
N VAL A 96 -46.25 8.96 50.98
CA VAL A 96 -44.84 9.34 51.13
C VAL A 96 -43.92 8.19 50.73
N SER A 97 -44.24 6.96 51.14
CA SER A 97 -43.43 5.77 50.79
C SER A 97 -43.43 5.49 49.28
N GLN A 98 -44.59 5.63 48.62
CA GLN A 98 -44.69 5.49 47.17
C GLN A 98 -43.89 6.57 46.43
N LEU A 99 -44.00 7.83 46.87
CA LEU A 99 -43.24 8.95 46.29
C LEU A 99 -41.73 8.78 46.46
N GLN A 100 -41.28 8.23 47.59
CA GLN A 100 -39.86 7.93 47.81
C GLN A 100 -39.33 6.89 46.83
N ASN A 101 -40.10 5.82 46.56
CA ASN A 101 -39.71 4.79 45.61
C ASN A 101 -39.64 5.33 44.17
N VAL A 102 -40.62 6.15 43.77
CA VAL A 102 -40.64 6.80 42.45
C VAL A 102 -39.46 7.76 42.30
N ASN A 103 -39.15 8.56 43.33
CA ASN A 103 -37.99 9.45 43.30
C ASN A 103 -36.66 8.67 43.20
N ALA A 104 -36.54 7.52 43.87
CA ALA A 104 -35.37 6.65 43.76
C ALA A 104 -35.21 6.07 42.33
N ALA A 105 -36.31 5.67 41.69
CA ALA A 105 -36.30 5.20 40.31
C ALA A 105 -35.88 6.31 39.32
N ILE A 106 -36.49 7.49 39.43
CA ILE A 106 -36.18 8.65 38.58
C ILE A 106 -34.72 9.10 38.76
N THR A 107 -34.21 9.11 39.99
CA THR A 107 -32.81 9.47 40.25
C THR A 107 -31.82 8.48 39.64
N ASN A 108 -32.14 7.18 39.61
CA ASN A 108 -31.32 6.20 38.91
C ASN A 108 -31.38 6.35 37.38
N GLU A 109 -32.57 6.56 36.81
CA GLU A 109 -32.70 6.82 35.37
C GLU A 109 -31.94 8.08 34.94
N ASN A 110 -32.02 9.16 35.71
CA ASN A 110 -31.27 10.39 35.44
C ASN A 110 -29.76 10.18 35.46
N LYS A 111 -29.24 9.31 36.34
CA LYS A 111 -27.81 8.95 36.34
C LYS A 111 -27.43 8.20 35.06
N ILE A 112 -28.23 7.21 34.65
CA ILE A 112 -27.98 6.45 33.42
C ILE A 112 -28.03 7.36 32.19
N LEU A 113 -29.03 8.23 32.11
CA LEU A 113 -29.15 9.21 31.02
C LEU A 113 -27.96 10.18 30.99
N SER A 114 -27.48 10.64 32.15
CA SER A 114 -26.30 11.51 32.23
C SER A 114 -25.05 10.84 31.65
N VAL A 115 -24.82 9.55 31.92
CA VAL A 115 -23.71 8.79 31.35
C VAL A 115 -23.85 8.67 29.83
N LYS A 116 -25.04 8.28 29.35
CA LYS A 116 -25.33 8.18 27.91
C LYS A 116 -25.14 9.52 27.18
N CYS A 117 -25.56 10.63 27.77
CA CYS A 117 -25.36 11.97 27.19
C CYS A 117 -23.87 12.33 27.07
N LYS A 118 -23.04 11.94 28.05
CA LYS A 118 -21.59 12.16 27.99
C LYS A 118 -20.95 11.31 26.89
N GLU A 119 -21.32 10.04 26.77
CA GLU A 119 -20.83 9.16 25.71
C GLU A 119 -21.25 9.62 24.31
N ALA A 120 -22.51 10.05 24.14
CA ALA A 120 -22.96 10.64 22.88
C ALA A 120 -22.17 11.91 22.52
N SER A 121 -21.89 12.76 23.52
CA SER A 121 -21.13 14.00 23.32
C SER A 121 -19.67 13.75 22.91
N THR A 122 -19.02 12.73 23.47
CA THR A 122 -17.65 12.36 23.06
C THR A 122 -17.62 11.79 21.64
N GLN A 123 -18.62 10.97 21.26
CA GLN A 123 -18.74 10.45 19.89
C GLN A 123 -18.97 11.57 18.87
N VAL A 124 -19.87 12.51 19.16
CA VAL A 124 -20.11 13.69 18.31
C VAL A 124 -18.83 14.50 18.13
N GLY A 125 -18.05 14.72 19.19
CA GLY A 125 -16.76 15.40 19.10
C GLY A 125 -15.73 14.69 18.22
N GLN A 126 -15.70 13.35 18.23
CA GLN A 126 -14.83 12.57 17.34
C GLN A 126 -15.28 12.65 15.88
N ILE A 127 -16.58 12.60 15.62
CA ILE A 127 -17.15 12.75 14.27
C ILE A 127 -16.85 14.15 13.73
N GLN A 128 -17.00 15.19 14.55
CA GLN A 128 -16.70 16.57 14.15
C GLN A 128 -15.23 16.72 13.70
N LYS A 129 -14.28 16.16 14.46
CA LYS A 129 -12.85 16.17 14.07
C LYS A 129 -12.60 15.48 12.72
N LYS A 130 -13.33 14.39 12.42
CA LYS A 130 -13.23 13.72 11.12
C LYS A 130 -13.80 14.58 9.99
N ILE A 131 -14.92 15.25 10.23
CA ILE A 131 -15.54 16.18 9.27
C ILE A 131 -14.58 17.34 9.00
N ASP A 132 -14.01 17.97 10.03
CA ASP A 132 -13.10 19.10 9.88
C ASP A 132 -11.88 18.70 9.03
N LYS A 133 -11.29 17.53 9.30
CA LYS A 133 -10.18 16.99 8.50
C LYS A 133 -10.58 16.74 7.04
N ALA A 134 -11.72 16.10 6.80
CA ALA A 134 -12.22 15.84 5.45
C ALA A 134 -12.51 17.14 4.69
N THR A 135 -13.00 18.18 5.37
CA THR A 135 -13.27 19.50 4.79
C THR A 135 -11.98 20.16 4.32
N VAL A 136 -10.92 20.11 5.14
CA VAL A 136 -9.58 20.61 4.77
C VAL A 136 -9.03 19.88 3.54
N ASP A 137 -9.20 18.56 3.46
CA ASP A 137 -8.71 17.77 2.32
C ASP A 137 -9.54 18.04 1.05
N ILE A 138 -10.86 18.27 1.17
CA ILE A 138 -11.70 18.72 0.06
C ILE A 138 -11.23 20.08 -0.47
N ASP A 139 -10.88 21.01 0.40
CA ASP A 139 -10.40 22.33 -0.02
C ASP A 139 -9.03 22.28 -0.71
N LYS A 140 -8.13 21.38 -0.26
CA LYS A 140 -6.88 21.06 -0.98
C LYS A 140 -7.15 20.48 -2.37
N LEU A 141 -8.06 19.51 -2.46
CA LEU A 141 -8.43 18.91 -3.75
C LEU A 141 -9.10 19.92 -4.68
N LYS A 142 -9.95 20.82 -4.15
CA LYS A 142 -10.53 21.92 -4.94
C LYS A 142 -9.46 22.88 -5.45
N THR A 143 -8.46 23.22 -4.64
CA THR A 143 -7.36 24.09 -5.07
C THR A 143 -6.49 23.41 -6.12
N GLU A 144 -6.21 22.12 -6.00
CA GLU A 144 -5.52 21.34 -7.04
C GLU A 144 -6.34 21.22 -8.32
N ASN A 145 -7.63 20.89 -8.23
CA ASN A 145 -8.52 20.88 -9.38
C ASN A 145 -8.58 22.25 -10.06
N ASN A 146 -8.63 23.35 -9.32
CA ASN A 146 -8.56 24.69 -9.90
C ASN A 146 -7.21 24.96 -10.59
N LYS A 147 -6.09 24.46 -10.06
CA LYS A 147 -4.80 24.52 -10.77
C LYS A 147 -4.84 23.72 -12.06
N LEU A 148 -5.45 22.53 -12.05
CA LEU A 148 -5.63 21.71 -13.25
C LEU A 148 -6.56 22.38 -14.26
N TYR A 149 -7.68 22.96 -13.83
CA TYR A 149 -8.55 23.76 -14.70
C TYR A 149 -7.82 24.96 -15.28
N ASN A 150 -6.99 25.67 -14.51
CA ASN A 150 -6.15 26.74 -15.04
C ASN A 150 -5.12 26.23 -16.06
N VAL A 151 -4.57 25.02 -15.88
CA VAL A 151 -3.67 24.40 -16.87
C VAL A 151 -4.45 24.01 -18.12
N ILE A 152 -5.63 23.39 -17.96
CA ILE A 152 -6.53 23.05 -19.04
C ILE A 152 -6.96 24.31 -19.77
N GLU A 153 -7.26 25.41 -19.09
CA GLU A 153 -7.69 26.68 -19.67
C GLU A 153 -6.52 27.42 -20.33
N LYS A 154 -5.28 27.23 -19.85
CA LYS A 154 -4.05 27.67 -20.55
C LYS A 154 -3.74 26.84 -21.80
N ILE A 155 -4.22 25.60 -21.86
CA ILE A 155 -4.10 24.70 -23.01
C ILE A 155 -5.30 24.83 -23.97
N SER A 156 -6.49 25.11 -23.42
CA SER A 156 -7.80 25.16 -24.07
C SER A 156 -8.27 26.54 -24.54
N PRO A 157 -7.52 27.67 -24.53
CA PRO A 157 -8.01 28.86 -25.20
C PRO A 157 -7.76 28.61 -26.68
N GLN A 158 -8.67 27.85 -27.32
CA GLN A 158 -8.80 27.63 -28.75
C GLN A 158 -7.47 27.80 -29.49
N ARG A 159 -6.43 27.09 -29.03
CA ARG A 159 -5.24 26.94 -29.83
C ARG A 159 -5.75 26.08 -30.96
N ARG A 160 -6.09 26.72 -32.08
CA ARG A 160 -5.71 26.13 -33.36
C ARG A 160 -4.27 25.71 -33.11
N PHE A 161 -4.05 24.42 -32.97
CA PHE A 161 -2.72 23.85 -33.08
C PHE A 161 -2.35 24.16 -34.53
N GLU A 162 -1.95 25.41 -34.79
CA GLU A 162 -1.29 25.77 -36.01
C GLU A 162 -0.02 24.96 -35.94
N ASP A 163 -0.03 23.86 -36.69
CA ASP A 163 1.11 23.00 -36.83
C ASP A 163 2.18 23.85 -37.52
N LYS A 164 3.05 24.47 -36.72
CA LYS A 164 4.18 25.30 -37.22
C LYS A 164 5.26 24.43 -37.85
N GLY A 165 5.05 23.10 -37.90
CA GLY A 165 5.89 22.16 -38.59
C GLY A 165 5.63 22.18 -40.10
N LYS A 166 6.67 21.84 -40.86
CA LYS A 166 6.52 21.59 -42.30
C LYS A 166 5.43 20.54 -42.54
N THR A 167 4.54 20.79 -43.49
CA THR A 167 3.47 19.84 -43.88
C THR A 167 4.06 18.51 -44.38
N PHE A 168 3.22 17.47 -44.50
CA PHE A 168 3.67 16.16 -44.99
C PHE A 168 4.32 16.26 -46.38
N VAL A 169 3.83 17.17 -47.23
CA VAL A 169 4.33 17.42 -48.60
C VAL A 169 5.64 18.21 -48.61
N GLU A 170 5.88 19.06 -47.61
CA GLU A 170 7.07 19.92 -47.51
C GLU A 170 8.34 19.22 -46.99
N VAL A 171 8.21 17.99 -46.49
CA VAL A 171 9.33 17.21 -45.94
C VAL A 171 9.82 16.16 -46.93
N GLY A 172 11.14 15.90 -46.97
CA GLY A 172 11.70 14.89 -47.86
C GLY A 172 11.23 13.46 -47.53
N LYS A 173 11.30 12.54 -48.51
CA LYS A 173 10.77 11.16 -48.42
C LYS A 173 11.12 10.42 -47.12
N ARG A 174 12.38 10.47 -46.69
CA ARG A 174 12.84 9.82 -45.44
C ARG A 174 12.16 10.39 -44.18
N GLN A 175 11.85 11.69 -44.19
CA GLN A 175 11.15 12.34 -43.08
C GLN A 175 9.64 12.07 -43.13
N GLN A 176 9.06 11.92 -44.33
CA GLN A 176 7.68 11.45 -44.52
C GLN A 176 7.48 10.05 -43.92
N GLU A 177 8.36 9.10 -44.22
CA GLU A 177 8.32 7.74 -43.68
C GLU A 177 8.39 7.72 -42.15
N ARG A 178 9.29 8.50 -41.56
CA ARG A 178 9.41 8.63 -40.10
C ARG A 178 8.16 9.22 -39.46
N LYS A 179 7.55 10.23 -40.10
CA LYS A 179 6.29 10.82 -39.64
C LYS A 179 5.16 9.78 -39.68
N LEU A 180 5.05 9.00 -40.75
CA LEU A 180 4.05 7.92 -40.86
C LEU A 180 4.26 6.83 -39.81
N GLN A 181 5.49 6.41 -39.55
CA GLN A 181 5.79 5.42 -38.50
C GLN A 181 5.46 5.95 -37.10
N THR A 182 5.86 7.20 -36.81
CA THR A 182 5.54 7.85 -35.53
C THR A 182 4.03 7.96 -35.34
N LEU A 183 3.32 8.30 -36.41
CA LEU A 183 1.86 8.39 -36.41
C LEU A 183 1.22 7.01 -36.20
N ALA A 184 1.74 5.96 -36.84
CA ALA A 184 1.27 4.60 -36.63
C ALA A 184 1.38 4.17 -35.15
N THR A 185 2.54 4.39 -34.52
CA THR A 185 2.73 4.10 -33.10
C THR A 185 1.77 4.90 -32.21
N ARG A 186 1.53 6.18 -32.53
CA ARG A 186 0.59 7.01 -31.76
C ARG A 186 -0.86 6.58 -31.92
N VAL A 187 -1.25 6.15 -33.12
CA VAL A 187 -2.59 5.61 -33.40
C VAL A 187 -2.79 4.31 -32.61
N GLU A 188 -1.81 3.41 -32.60
CA GLU A 188 -1.83 2.18 -31.81
C GLU A 188 -1.95 2.48 -30.31
N GLN A 189 -1.18 3.44 -29.80
CA GLN A 189 -1.27 3.90 -28.41
C GLN A 189 -2.59 4.60 -28.08
N ALA A 190 -3.17 5.37 -29.00
CA ALA A 190 -4.41 6.10 -28.74
C ALA A 190 -5.62 5.17 -28.78
N LEU A 191 -5.58 4.15 -29.65
CA LEU A 191 -6.67 3.18 -29.84
C LEU A 191 -6.43 1.87 -29.09
N TRP A 192 -5.46 1.81 -28.18
CA TRP A 192 -5.13 0.62 -27.39
C TRP A 192 -6.35 0.01 -26.67
N PHE A 193 -7.28 0.86 -26.23
CA PHE A 193 -8.48 0.46 -25.50
C PHE A 193 -9.50 -0.26 -26.40
N SER A 194 -9.38 -0.20 -27.73
CA SER A 194 -10.35 -0.80 -28.65
C SER A 194 -10.47 -2.31 -28.45
N GLU A 195 -9.37 -2.96 -28.06
CA GLU A 195 -9.34 -4.39 -27.76
C GLU A 195 -10.26 -4.76 -26.59
N SER A 196 -10.42 -3.87 -25.60
CA SER A 196 -11.35 -4.09 -24.47
C SER A 196 -12.81 -4.13 -24.89
N PHE A 197 -13.14 -3.53 -26.03
CA PHE A 197 -14.46 -3.58 -26.67
C PHE A 197 -14.58 -4.72 -27.70
N GLY A 198 -13.57 -5.58 -27.81
CA GLY A 198 -13.51 -6.66 -28.82
C GLY A 198 -13.21 -6.17 -30.24
N LEU A 199 -12.76 -4.92 -30.41
CA LEU A 199 -12.46 -4.33 -31.70
C LEU A 199 -10.95 -4.30 -31.94
N ARG A 200 -10.53 -4.83 -33.09
CA ARG A 200 -9.13 -4.85 -33.50
C ARG A 200 -8.85 -3.77 -34.54
N LEU A 201 -7.77 -3.02 -34.35
CA LEU A 201 -7.29 -2.04 -35.32
C LEU A 201 -6.69 -2.76 -36.54
N ASP A 202 -7.31 -2.59 -37.71
CA ASP A 202 -6.81 -3.18 -38.97
C ASP A 202 -6.09 -2.15 -39.85
N ARG A 203 -6.75 -1.03 -40.15
CA ARG A 203 -6.19 0.01 -41.04
C ARG A 203 -6.70 1.41 -40.70
N VAL A 204 -5.81 2.39 -40.79
CA VAL A 204 -6.16 3.82 -40.74
C VAL A 204 -5.82 4.48 -42.08
N LYS A 205 -6.78 5.19 -42.67
CA LYS A 205 -6.58 6.00 -43.87
C LYS A 205 -6.54 7.47 -43.50
N LEU A 206 -5.55 8.17 -44.00
CA LEU A 206 -5.29 9.60 -43.76
C LEU A 206 -5.16 10.27 -45.12
N VAL A 207 -5.68 11.48 -45.27
CA VAL A 207 -5.55 12.25 -46.52
C VAL A 207 -4.67 13.45 -46.20
N ASP A 208 -3.64 13.68 -47.02
CA ASP A 208 -2.79 14.85 -46.88
C ASP A 208 -3.40 16.08 -47.57
N ASP A 209 -2.76 17.24 -47.39
CA ASP A 209 -3.21 18.53 -47.94
C ASP A 209 -3.22 18.56 -49.48
N SER A 210 -2.55 17.60 -50.14
CA SER A 210 -2.58 17.42 -51.60
C SER A 210 -3.70 16.51 -52.09
N GLY A 211 -4.50 15.95 -51.17
CA GLY A 211 -5.57 14.99 -51.47
C GLY A 211 -5.08 13.55 -51.63
N GLN A 212 -3.80 13.27 -51.36
CA GLN A 212 -3.27 11.91 -51.46
C GLN A 212 -3.62 11.11 -50.20
N ALA A 213 -4.20 9.92 -50.40
CA ALA A 213 -4.55 9.01 -49.31
C ALA A 213 -3.34 8.13 -48.91
N HIS A 214 -2.96 8.21 -47.65
CA HIS A 214 -1.95 7.39 -46.99
C HIS A 214 -2.63 6.35 -46.09
N SER A 215 -2.24 5.08 -46.22
CA SER A 215 -2.84 3.97 -45.48
C SER A 215 -1.83 3.36 -44.53
N LEU A 216 -2.14 3.36 -43.23
CA LEU A 216 -1.39 2.67 -42.18
C LEU A 216 -2.06 1.31 -41.93
N SER A 217 -1.35 0.21 -42.17
CA SER A 217 -1.84 -1.14 -41.92
C SER A 217 -1.29 -1.67 -40.60
N PHE A 218 -2.16 -2.22 -39.75
CA PHE A 218 -1.86 -2.76 -38.42
C PHE A 218 -2.12 -4.28 -38.32
N SER A 219 -2.60 -4.92 -39.40
CA SER A 219 -2.73 -6.38 -39.50
C SER A 219 -1.38 -7.09 -39.31
N SER A 220 -1.41 -8.24 -38.60
CA SER A 220 -0.24 -9.01 -38.15
C SER A 220 0.77 -9.39 -39.23
N GLU A 221 0.39 -9.35 -40.50
CA GLU A 221 1.21 -9.78 -41.65
C GLU A 221 2.48 -8.94 -41.84
N LYS A 222 2.56 -7.75 -41.25
CA LYS A 222 3.75 -6.86 -41.30
C LYS A 222 4.55 -6.81 -40.00
N ARG A 223 4.41 -7.78 -39.09
CA ARG A 223 5.46 -7.94 -38.06
C ARG A 223 6.73 -8.38 -38.80
N LEU A 224 7.76 -7.54 -38.79
CA LEU A 224 9.09 -7.89 -39.29
C LEU A 224 9.47 -9.22 -38.64
N LYS A 225 9.58 -10.28 -39.44
CA LYS A 225 9.96 -11.61 -38.94
C LYS A 225 11.28 -11.47 -38.20
N SER A 226 11.34 -12.03 -36.99
CA SER A 226 12.61 -12.14 -36.28
C SER A 226 13.51 -13.14 -36.98
N TYR A 227 14.83 -12.99 -36.87
CA TYR A 227 15.81 -13.95 -37.37
C TYR A 227 15.48 -15.41 -36.99
N LYS A 228 14.97 -15.65 -35.77
CA LYS A 228 14.59 -16.99 -35.29
C LYS A 228 13.34 -17.58 -35.94
N GLU A 229 12.50 -16.73 -36.53
CA GLU A 229 11.26 -17.11 -37.20
C GLU A 229 11.47 -17.36 -38.71
N LEU A 230 12.69 -17.14 -39.19
CA LEU A 230 13.03 -17.36 -40.60
C LEU A 230 13.24 -18.85 -40.89
N PRO A 231 12.96 -19.29 -42.13
CA PRO A 231 13.38 -20.58 -42.65
C PRO A 231 14.89 -20.85 -42.46
N GLY A 232 15.29 -22.12 -42.34
CA GLY A 232 16.67 -22.49 -42.02
C GLY A 232 17.68 -22.13 -43.12
N ASP A 233 17.26 -22.16 -44.38
CA ASP A 233 17.99 -21.68 -45.56
C ASP A 233 18.24 -20.18 -45.49
N GLU A 234 17.22 -19.36 -45.24
CA GLU A 234 17.39 -17.91 -45.07
C GLU A 234 18.32 -17.56 -43.89
N GLN A 235 18.24 -18.33 -42.79
CA GLN A 235 19.15 -18.16 -41.66
C GLN A 235 20.61 -18.44 -42.05
N GLN A 236 20.86 -19.48 -42.85
CA GLN A 236 22.20 -19.81 -43.33
C GLN A 236 22.75 -18.72 -44.26
N ASP A 237 21.92 -18.18 -45.16
CA ASP A 237 22.32 -17.08 -46.03
C ASP A 237 22.71 -15.84 -45.22
N ILE A 238 21.92 -15.50 -44.20
CA ILE A 238 22.23 -14.40 -43.28
C ILE A 238 23.53 -14.64 -42.51
N GLN A 239 23.80 -15.88 -42.10
CA GLN A 239 25.07 -16.25 -41.44
C GLN A 239 26.27 -16.11 -42.39
N GLN A 240 26.15 -16.54 -43.64
CA GLN A 240 27.20 -16.38 -44.65
C GLN A 240 27.47 -14.89 -44.92
N VAL A 241 26.41 -14.10 -45.06
CA VAL A 241 26.51 -12.65 -45.24
C VAL A 241 27.17 -12.00 -44.02
N LEU A 242 26.80 -12.39 -42.79
CA LEU A 242 27.46 -11.93 -41.57
C LEU A 242 28.95 -12.27 -41.57
N PHE A 243 29.32 -13.50 -41.95
CA PHE A 243 30.71 -13.93 -42.05
C PHE A 243 31.50 -13.06 -43.03
N ILE A 244 31.00 -12.90 -44.26
CA ILE A 244 31.67 -12.09 -45.29
C ILE A 244 31.84 -10.64 -44.81
N ILE A 245 30.78 -10.01 -44.31
CA ILE A 245 30.79 -8.60 -43.90
C ILE A 245 31.74 -8.36 -42.74
N TYR A 246 31.65 -9.14 -41.66
CA TYR A 246 32.39 -8.86 -40.44
C TYR A 246 33.76 -9.51 -40.41
N TYR A 247 33.86 -10.74 -40.87
CA TYR A 247 35.08 -11.55 -40.74
C TYR A 247 36.04 -11.29 -41.90
N GLU A 248 35.54 -11.21 -43.13
CA GLU A 248 36.39 -11.07 -44.32
C GLU A 248 36.66 -9.61 -44.68
N PHE A 249 35.63 -8.76 -44.67
CA PHE A 249 35.73 -7.37 -45.10
C PHE A 249 35.74 -6.33 -43.97
N CYS A 250 35.57 -6.74 -42.71
CA CYS A 250 35.57 -5.86 -41.53
C CYS A 250 34.60 -4.65 -41.63
N ILE A 251 33.45 -4.84 -42.27
CA ILE A 251 32.44 -3.80 -42.49
C ILE A 251 31.59 -3.63 -41.23
N GLY A 252 31.55 -2.42 -40.67
CA GLY A 252 30.73 -2.12 -39.50
C GLY A 252 29.22 -2.08 -39.79
N GLU A 253 28.41 -2.28 -38.74
CA GLU A 253 26.92 -2.25 -38.79
C GLU A 253 26.36 -1.05 -39.55
N ALA A 254 26.91 0.14 -39.28
CA ALA A 254 26.46 1.38 -39.90
C ALA A 254 26.76 1.44 -41.40
N ALA A 255 27.89 0.85 -41.84
CA ALA A 255 28.27 0.78 -43.24
C ALA A 255 27.39 -0.24 -43.97
N TYR A 256 27.19 -1.42 -43.39
CA TYR A 256 26.28 -2.42 -43.95
C TYR A 256 24.84 -1.92 -44.05
N HIS A 257 24.34 -1.23 -43.03
CA HIS A 257 23.01 -0.61 -43.08
C HIS A 257 22.87 0.33 -44.29
N LYS A 258 23.89 1.18 -44.55
CA LYS A 258 23.89 2.05 -45.73
C LYS A 258 23.87 1.26 -47.03
N LEU A 259 24.63 0.17 -47.13
CA LEU A 259 24.63 -0.71 -48.31
C LEU A 259 23.23 -1.29 -48.58
N THR A 260 22.54 -1.77 -47.54
CA THR A 260 21.16 -2.28 -47.66
C THR A 260 20.10 -1.22 -48.02
N CYS A 261 20.47 0.06 -48.01
CA CYS A 261 19.61 1.17 -48.42
C CYS A 261 19.92 1.71 -49.83
N CYS A 262 20.96 1.17 -50.49
CA CYS A 262 21.28 1.53 -51.87
C CYS A 262 20.43 0.71 -52.85
N LEU A 263 20.26 1.22 -54.08
CA LEU A 263 19.51 0.55 -55.15
C LEU A 263 20.08 -0.85 -55.49
N GLY A 264 21.40 -1.05 -55.34
CA GLY A 264 22.04 -2.36 -55.52
C GLY A 264 22.03 -3.26 -54.28
N GLY A 265 21.39 -2.83 -53.18
CA GLY A 265 21.34 -3.55 -51.91
C GLY A 265 19.95 -4.07 -51.54
N GLU A 266 18.99 -4.03 -52.46
CA GLU A 266 17.61 -4.48 -52.22
C GLU A 266 17.52 -5.99 -51.96
N GLU A 267 18.41 -6.76 -52.57
CA GLU A 267 18.53 -8.22 -52.41
C GLU A 267 19.33 -8.61 -51.15
N LEU A 268 20.03 -7.67 -50.52
CA LEU A 268 20.80 -7.97 -49.32
C LEU A 268 19.90 -8.17 -48.11
N PRO A 269 20.26 -9.08 -47.18
CA PRO A 269 19.56 -9.22 -45.94
C PRO A 269 19.42 -7.91 -45.18
N ARG A 270 18.27 -7.70 -44.55
CA ARG A 270 18.03 -6.46 -43.80
C ARG A 270 19.00 -6.38 -42.62
N SER A 271 19.60 -5.20 -42.44
CA SER A 271 20.58 -4.94 -41.35
C SER A 271 20.12 -5.38 -39.95
N TYR A 272 18.82 -5.31 -39.64
CA TYR A 272 18.30 -5.78 -38.34
C TYR A 272 18.38 -7.31 -38.18
N LEU A 273 18.25 -8.08 -39.27
CA LEU A 273 18.38 -9.54 -39.25
C LEU A 273 19.82 -9.96 -39.02
N VAL A 274 20.77 -9.32 -39.71
CA VAL A 274 22.21 -9.54 -39.52
C VAL A 274 22.62 -9.19 -38.08
N LYS A 275 22.09 -8.09 -37.53
CA LYS A 275 22.31 -7.73 -36.12
C LYS A 275 21.74 -8.78 -35.16
N GLN A 276 20.51 -9.24 -35.37
CA GLN A 276 19.92 -10.29 -34.53
C GLN A 276 20.71 -11.61 -34.62
N CYS A 277 21.19 -11.98 -35.81
CA CYS A 277 22.05 -13.14 -36.01
C CYS A 277 23.34 -13.00 -35.18
N LYS A 278 24.03 -11.85 -35.29
CA LYS A 278 25.22 -11.54 -34.50
C LYS A 278 24.97 -11.61 -32.99
N ASP A 279 23.88 -11.00 -32.52
CA ASP A 279 23.52 -11.01 -31.09
C ASP A 279 23.18 -12.43 -30.60
N ASN A 280 22.62 -13.28 -31.45
CA ASN A 280 22.38 -14.68 -31.13
C ASN A 280 23.67 -15.49 -31.08
N LEU A 281 24.61 -15.25 -32.01
CA LEU A 281 25.93 -15.90 -31.99
C LEU A 281 26.74 -15.46 -30.76
N ASN A 282 26.68 -14.17 -30.40
CA ASN A 282 27.35 -13.66 -29.20
C ASN A 282 26.83 -14.30 -27.91
N LYS A 283 25.60 -14.85 -27.90
CA LYS A 283 25.09 -15.60 -26.73
C LYS A 283 25.66 -17.01 -26.62
N LEU A 284 26.22 -17.56 -27.69
CA LEU A 284 26.85 -18.88 -27.67
C LEU A 284 28.20 -18.86 -26.95
N CYS A 285 28.92 -17.74 -27.02
CA CYS A 285 30.23 -17.59 -26.39
C CYS A 285 30.11 -16.63 -25.21
N TYR A 286 30.26 -17.17 -23.99
CA TYR A 286 30.30 -16.35 -22.79
C TYR A 286 31.69 -15.70 -22.64
N ILE A 287 31.76 -14.40 -22.94
CA ILE A 287 32.98 -13.59 -22.79
C ILE A 287 32.84 -12.76 -21.52
N GLU A 288 33.78 -12.93 -20.60
CA GLU A 288 33.87 -12.16 -19.36
C GLU A 288 34.93 -11.05 -19.48
N ARG A 289 34.78 -10.01 -18.66
CA ARG A 289 35.85 -9.03 -18.47
C ARG A 289 36.98 -9.66 -17.64
N THR A 290 38.22 -9.45 -18.06
CA THR A 290 39.38 -9.87 -17.27
C THR A 290 39.44 -9.10 -15.95
N PRO A 291 39.89 -9.72 -14.84
CA PRO A 291 40.12 -9.01 -13.59
C PRO A 291 41.11 -7.84 -13.73
N GLY A 292 41.07 -6.90 -12.78
CA GLY A 292 41.97 -5.75 -12.75
C GLY A 292 41.45 -4.51 -13.51
N GLU A 293 42.32 -3.52 -13.67
CA GLU A 293 41.95 -2.19 -14.18
C GLU A 293 41.97 -2.11 -15.71
N ALA A 294 42.80 -2.90 -16.37
CA ALA A 294 42.94 -2.88 -17.81
C ALA A 294 41.68 -3.39 -18.53
N ASP A 295 41.45 -2.85 -19.73
CA ASP A 295 40.41 -3.38 -20.60
C ASP A 295 40.87 -4.75 -21.12
N GLY A 296 40.11 -5.80 -20.84
CA GLY A 296 40.38 -7.12 -21.37
C GLY A 296 39.16 -8.01 -21.37
N ALA A 297 39.22 -9.02 -22.22
CA ALA A 297 38.16 -9.99 -22.44
C ALA A 297 38.75 -11.40 -22.34
N ALA A 298 38.04 -12.29 -21.65
CA ALA A 298 38.45 -13.66 -21.44
C ALA A 298 37.28 -14.63 -21.62
N LEU A 299 37.60 -15.82 -22.13
CA LEU A 299 36.74 -17.00 -22.12
C LEU A 299 37.02 -17.83 -20.85
N ASN A 300 36.06 -18.69 -20.49
CA ASN A 300 36.31 -19.70 -19.49
C ASN A 300 37.27 -20.77 -20.06
N PHE A 301 38.47 -20.85 -19.48
CA PHE A 301 39.51 -21.77 -19.94
C PHE A 301 39.06 -23.24 -19.88
N HIS A 302 38.37 -23.64 -18.80
CA HIS A 302 37.91 -25.02 -18.62
C HIS A 302 36.87 -25.40 -19.69
N ASP A 303 35.91 -24.52 -19.94
CA ASP A 303 34.81 -24.80 -20.88
C ASP A 303 35.31 -24.85 -22.33
N GLU A 304 36.19 -23.91 -22.70
CA GLU A 304 36.81 -23.89 -24.03
C GLU A 304 37.69 -25.12 -24.25
N LEU A 305 38.54 -25.47 -23.28
CA LEU A 305 39.39 -26.66 -23.36
C LEU A 305 38.55 -27.94 -23.46
N SER A 306 37.49 -28.07 -22.66
CA SER A 306 36.57 -29.21 -22.72
C SER A 306 35.92 -29.33 -24.10
N THR A 307 35.46 -28.20 -24.66
CA THR A 307 34.82 -28.17 -25.98
C THR A 307 35.78 -28.58 -27.09
N VAL A 308 37.04 -28.12 -27.05
CA VAL A 308 38.05 -28.49 -28.05
C VAL A 308 38.42 -29.97 -27.94
N ILE A 309 38.66 -30.48 -26.72
CA ILE A 309 38.97 -31.90 -26.50
C ILE A 309 37.81 -32.79 -26.94
N GLU A 310 36.57 -32.40 -26.63
CA GLU A 310 35.37 -33.14 -27.03
C GLU A 310 35.29 -33.29 -28.56
N LYS A 311 35.49 -32.20 -29.31
CA LYS A 311 35.51 -32.22 -30.79
C LYS A 311 36.65 -33.08 -31.34
N MET A 312 37.81 -33.05 -30.70
CA MET A 312 38.94 -33.90 -31.10
C MET A 312 38.66 -35.38 -30.86
N ILE A 313 38.07 -35.73 -29.71
CA ILE A 313 37.67 -37.11 -29.37
C ILE A 313 36.57 -37.63 -30.31
N GLU A 314 35.65 -36.75 -30.74
CA GLU A 314 34.63 -37.10 -31.73
C GLU A 314 35.23 -37.37 -33.11
N SER A 315 36.37 -36.74 -33.43
CA SER A 315 37.08 -36.91 -34.70
C SER A 315 38.05 -38.10 -34.68
N ASP A 316 38.69 -38.38 -33.54
CA ASP A 316 39.59 -39.53 -33.34
C ASP A 316 39.36 -40.16 -31.97
N GLU A 317 38.69 -41.32 -31.96
CA GLU A 317 38.32 -42.04 -30.75
C GLU A 317 39.54 -42.55 -29.97
N LYS A 318 40.70 -42.73 -30.62
CA LYS A 318 41.94 -43.19 -29.96
C LYS A 318 42.48 -42.19 -28.94
N LEU A 319 42.15 -40.91 -29.10
CA LEU A 319 42.56 -39.85 -28.18
C LEU A 319 41.90 -39.96 -26.80
N ARG A 320 40.86 -40.78 -26.64
CA ARG A 320 40.17 -40.98 -25.35
C ARG A 320 41.06 -41.56 -24.27
N ASP A 321 41.92 -42.50 -24.65
CA ASP A 321 42.79 -43.23 -23.72
C ASP A 321 44.22 -42.66 -23.71
N THR A 322 44.46 -41.57 -24.46
CA THR A 322 45.78 -40.94 -24.57
C THR A 322 45.85 -39.72 -23.67
N VAL A 323 47.03 -39.45 -23.10
CA VAL A 323 47.26 -38.21 -22.36
C VAL A 323 47.24 -37.04 -23.34
N ILE A 324 46.33 -36.09 -23.12
CA ILE A 324 46.22 -34.88 -23.93
C ILE A 324 47.17 -33.82 -23.39
N LYS A 325 48.13 -33.44 -24.21
CA LYS A 325 49.16 -32.45 -23.92
C LYS A 325 48.67 -31.07 -24.35
N VAL A 326 48.42 -30.19 -23.39
CA VAL A 326 47.91 -28.83 -23.61
C VAL A 326 49.05 -27.84 -23.40
N LYS A 327 49.43 -27.11 -24.45
CA LYS A 327 50.42 -26.03 -24.36
C LYS A 327 49.71 -24.69 -24.22
N ILE A 328 49.96 -23.98 -23.14
CA ILE A 328 49.51 -22.61 -22.93
C ILE A 328 50.61 -21.68 -23.44
N SER A 329 50.22 -20.67 -24.21
CA SER A 329 51.13 -19.68 -24.78
C SER A 329 50.58 -18.28 -24.57
N GLY A 330 51.48 -17.32 -24.35
CA GLY A 330 51.14 -15.91 -24.34
C GLY A 330 52.17 -15.09 -25.11
N ASP A 331 51.70 -14.09 -25.83
CA ASP A 331 52.54 -13.16 -26.59
C ASP A 331 51.93 -11.75 -26.62
N GLY A 332 52.79 -10.75 -26.57
CA GLY A 332 52.46 -9.35 -26.78
C GLY A 332 52.21 -9.05 -28.26
N ALA A 333 50.97 -9.23 -28.72
CA ALA A 333 50.58 -8.93 -30.10
C ALA A 333 49.98 -7.52 -30.26
N LYS A 334 50.57 -6.70 -31.13
CA LYS A 334 49.99 -5.41 -31.52
C LYS A 334 48.83 -5.61 -32.50
N MET A 335 47.62 -5.88 -31.99
CA MET A 335 46.43 -6.05 -32.84
C MET A 335 45.75 -4.73 -33.25
N THR A 336 46.03 -3.62 -32.56
CA THR A 336 45.46 -2.30 -32.89
C THR A 336 46.53 -1.21 -32.85
N ARG A 337 46.13 0.07 -32.87
CA ARG A 337 47.04 1.18 -32.54
C ARG A 337 47.63 1.05 -31.12
N LEU A 338 47.05 0.21 -30.28
CA LEU A 338 47.46 -0.08 -28.91
C LEU A 338 48.10 -1.47 -28.83
N THR A 339 49.03 -1.62 -27.90
CA THR A 339 49.61 -2.91 -27.53
C THR A 339 48.56 -3.74 -26.81
N ASN A 340 48.42 -4.99 -27.24
CA ASN A 340 47.59 -5.98 -26.57
C ASN A 340 48.47 -7.18 -26.23
N PHE A 341 48.03 -7.94 -25.25
CA PHE A 341 48.61 -9.22 -24.88
C PHE A 341 47.53 -10.29 -25.03
N ILE A 342 47.92 -11.44 -25.61
CA ILE A 342 47.01 -12.53 -25.92
C ILE A 342 47.47 -13.77 -25.16
N ILE A 343 46.54 -14.46 -24.49
CA ILE A 343 46.73 -15.81 -23.97
C ILE A 343 45.94 -16.77 -24.85
N SER A 344 46.60 -17.86 -25.25
CA SER A 344 46.01 -18.94 -26.04
C SER A 344 46.50 -20.31 -25.56
N PHE A 345 45.81 -21.37 -25.95
CA PHE A 345 46.31 -22.74 -25.81
C PHE A 345 46.27 -23.50 -27.13
N SER A 346 47.09 -24.53 -27.23
CA SER A 346 47.15 -25.46 -28.36
C SER A 346 47.27 -26.89 -27.84
N ILE A 347 46.66 -27.85 -28.52
CA ILE A 347 46.75 -29.26 -28.14
C ILE A 347 47.87 -29.91 -28.95
N LEU A 348 48.94 -30.34 -28.28
CA LEU A 348 50.15 -30.87 -28.92
C LEU A 348 49.93 -32.22 -29.61
N ASN A 349 48.90 -32.98 -29.22
CA ASN A 349 48.51 -34.23 -29.87
C ASN A 349 47.98 -34.00 -31.30
N ALA A 350 47.61 -32.76 -31.65
CA ALA A 350 47.03 -32.43 -32.94
C ALA A 350 48.09 -32.15 -34.03
N GLU A 351 49.28 -32.78 -33.92
CA GLU A 351 50.53 -32.61 -34.70
C GLU A 351 50.49 -31.55 -35.81
N ASP A 352 49.80 -31.83 -36.92
CA ASP A 352 49.72 -30.98 -38.12
C ASP A 352 49.13 -29.58 -37.89
N THR A 353 48.29 -29.41 -36.86
CA THR A 353 47.59 -28.15 -36.58
C THR A 353 48.27 -27.31 -35.50
N VAL A 354 49.20 -27.87 -34.73
CA VAL A 354 49.85 -27.23 -33.57
C VAL A 354 50.59 -25.94 -33.94
N MET A 355 51.19 -25.91 -35.13
CA MET A 355 51.93 -24.76 -35.65
C MET A 355 51.08 -23.85 -36.55
N SER A 356 49.81 -24.21 -36.78
CA SER A 356 48.90 -23.44 -37.61
C SER A 356 48.08 -22.46 -36.77
N SER A 357 47.64 -21.36 -37.37
CA SER A 357 46.68 -20.45 -36.73
C SER A 357 45.37 -21.13 -36.33
N LYS A 358 45.01 -22.25 -36.97
CA LYS A 358 43.80 -23.02 -36.66
C LYS A 358 43.91 -23.84 -35.38
N GLY A 359 45.12 -24.18 -34.94
CA GLY A 359 45.35 -24.96 -33.71
C GLY A 359 45.55 -24.10 -32.45
N ASN A 360 45.54 -22.77 -32.58
CA ASN A 360 45.68 -21.85 -31.46
C ASN A 360 44.32 -21.30 -31.03
N HIS A 361 43.90 -21.67 -29.83
CA HIS A 361 42.65 -21.27 -29.23
C HIS A 361 42.89 -20.09 -28.29
N THR A 362 42.44 -18.90 -28.68
CA THR A 362 42.59 -17.69 -27.86
C THR A 362 41.64 -17.72 -26.68
N VAL A 363 42.18 -17.55 -25.47
CA VAL A 363 41.44 -17.56 -24.20
C VAL A 363 41.25 -16.15 -23.68
N ALA A 364 42.25 -15.28 -23.81
CA ALA A 364 42.16 -13.91 -23.32
C ALA A 364 42.89 -12.91 -24.21
N VAL A 365 42.35 -11.70 -24.27
CA VAL A 365 42.96 -10.54 -24.91
C VAL A 365 42.90 -9.37 -23.93
N ILE A 366 44.06 -8.82 -23.58
CA ILE A 366 44.20 -7.74 -22.60
C ILE A 366 44.89 -6.56 -23.28
N LYS A 367 44.36 -5.37 -23.07
CA LYS A 367 44.91 -4.13 -23.59
C LYS A 367 45.98 -3.60 -22.64
N GLY A 368 47.18 -3.40 -23.16
CA GLY A 368 48.31 -2.88 -22.39
C GLY A 368 49.65 -3.39 -22.90
N HIS A 369 50.71 -2.80 -22.36
CA HIS A 369 52.04 -3.36 -22.52
C HIS A 369 52.19 -4.60 -21.66
N GLU A 370 52.93 -5.58 -22.17
CA GLU A 370 53.23 -6.81 -21.45
C GLU A 370 54.10 -6.50 -20.22
N ASP A 371 53.44 -6.47 -19.07
CA ASP A 371 54.01 -6.26 -17.75
C ASP A 371 53.53 -7.36 -16.80
N TYR A 372 54.42 -7.78 -15.92
CA TYR A 372 54.20 -8.88 -14.98
C TYR A 372 52.99 -8.63 -14.08
N ASP A 373 52.89 -7.42 -13.52
CA ASP A 373 51.80 -7.05 -12.62
C ASP A 373 50.45 -7.05 -13.35
N LEU A 374 50.44 -6.60 -14.59
CA LEU A 374 49.25 -6.62 -15.44
C LEU A 374 48.82 -8.06 -15.72
N LEU A 375 49.75 -8.93 -16.13
CA LEU A 375 49.48 -10.35 -16.38
C LEU A 375 48.93 -11.05 -15.15
N LYS A 376 49.60 -10.90 -14.01
CA LYS A 376 49.21 -11.55 -12.77
C LYS A 376 47.81 -11.14 -12.31
N ARG A 377 47.45 -9.85 -12.46
CA ARG A 377 46.11 -9.37 -12.09
C ARG A 377 45.07 -9.81 -13.11
N SER A 378 45.29 -9.52 -14.39
CA SER A 378 44.29 -9.72 -15.45
C SER A 378 44.09 -11.16 -15.88
N CYS A 379 45.06 -12.04 -15.63
CA CYS A 379 44.96 -13.47 -15.94
C CYS A 379 44.81 -14.35 -14.70
N SER A 380 44.69 -13.75 -13.51
CA SER A 380 44.60 -14.47 -12.22
C SER A 380 43.61 -15.65 -12.26
N LYS A 381 42.38 -15.42 -12.70
CA LYS A 381 41.34 -16.46 -12.82
C LYS A 381 41.76 -17.59 -13.78
N ILE A 382 42.36 -17.24 -14.91
CA ILE A 382 42.81 -18.21 -15.92
C ILE A 382 43.96 -19.05 -15.36
N PHE A 383 44.95 -18.42 -14.73
CA PHE A 383 46.07 -19.12 -14.11
C PHE A 383 45.64 -19.99 -12.94
N ASP A 384 44.67 -19.56 -12.14
CA ASP A 384 44.09 -20.39 -11.08
C ASP A 384 43.46 -21.66 -11.65
N ASP A 385 42.73 -21.54 -12.76
CA ASP A 385 42.07 -22.69 -13.40
C ASP A 385 43.07 -23.62 -14.09
N ILE A 386 44.09 -23.08 -14.76
CA ILE A 386 45.23 -23.83 -15.29
C ILE A 386 45.93 -24.61 -14.17
N ASN A 387 46.23 -23.95 -13.06
CA ASN A 387 46.95 -24.55 -11.93
C ASN A 387 46.11 -25.64 -11.24
N LYS A 388 44.79 -25.45 -11.12
CA LYS A 388 43.87 -26.50 -10.64
C LYS A 388 43.87 -27.71 -11.56
N LEU A 389 43.76 -27.49 -12.87
CA LEU A 389 43.74 -28.55 -13.88
C LEU A 389 45.08 -29.31 -13.94
N GLY A 390 46.19 -28.59 -13.88
CA GLY A 390 47.53 -29.19 -13.85
C GLY A 390 47.76 -30.05 -12.61
N ARG A 391 47.25 -29.65 -11.44
CA ARG A 391 47.30 -30.45 -10.21
C ARG A 391 46.37 -31.67 -10.27
N ALA A 392 45.21 -31.54 -10.90
CA ALA A 392 44.27 -32.64 -11.05
C ALA A 392 44.77 -33.69 -12.05
N GLY A 393 45.51 -33.28 -13.09
CA GLY A 393 46.05 -34.15 -14.15
C GLY A 393 44.97 -34.77 -15.05
N GLN A 394 43.72 -34.35 -14.91
CA GLN A 394 42.58 -34.85 -15.66
C GLN A 394 41.48 -33.79 -15.76
N ILE A 395 40.68 -33.87 -16.83
CA ILE A 395 39.50 -33.03 -17.07
C ILE A 395 38.26 -33.90 -17.25
N LYS A 396 37.11 -33.48 -16.72
CA LYS A 396 35.86 -34.23 -16.81
C LYS A 396 35.05 -33.79 -18.04
N ILE A 397 34.83 -34.69 -18.98
CA ILE A 397 34.07 -34.47 -20.23
C ILE A 397 33.00 -35.56 -20.36
N LYS A 398 31.71 -35.18 -20.48
CA LYS A 398 30.57 -36.12 -20.65
C LYS A 398 30.64 -37.36 -19.72
N ASP A 399 30.92 -37.11 -18.44
CA ASP A 399 31.08 -38.11 -17.36
C ASP A 399 32.31 -39.04 -17.44
N LYS A 400 33.28 -38.74 -18.30
CA LYS A 400 34.56 -39.42 -18.37
C LYS A 400 35.69 -38.50 -17.93
N ASN A 401 36.68 -39.07 -17.26
CA ASN A 401 37.91 -38.36 -16.91
C ASN A 401 38.94 -38.59 -18.01
N VAL A 402 39.35 -37.51 -18.67
CA VAL A 402 40.38 -37.53 -19.72
C VAL A 402 41.69 -37.05 -19.10
N PRO A 403 42.79 -37.83 -19.19
CA PRO A 403 44.07 -37.42 -18.64
C PRO A 403 44.67 -36.26 -19.44
N ILE A 404 45.15 -35.24 -18.74
CA ILE A 404 45.75 -34.04 -19.35
C ILE A 404 47.12 -33.73 -18.74
N GLU A 405 48.00 -33.20 -19.56
CA GLU A 405 49.32 -32.70 -19.15
C GLU A 405 49.49 -31.28 -19.67
N ILE A 406 49.77 -30.33 -18.76
CA ILE A 406 49.85 -28.90 -19.10
C ILE A 406 51.31 -28.50 -19.27
N PHE A 407 51.61 -27.87 -20.40
CA PHE A 407 52.88 -27.26 -20.73
C PHE A 407 52.69 -25.74 -20.83
N VAL A 408 53.63 -24.98 -20.28
CA VAL A 408 53.66 -23.52 -20.47
C VAL A 408 54.78 -23.19 -21.44
N GLY A 409 54.46 -22.42 -22.48
CA GLY A 409 55.40 -21.82 -23.40
C GLY A 409 55.09 -20.35 -23.59
N GLY A 410 55.99 -19.60 -24.22
CA GLY A 410 55.82 -18.17 -24.44
C GLY A 410 57.02 -17.37 -23.94
N ASP A 411 56.91 -16.05 -24.00
CA ASP A 411 57.98 -15.18 -23.50
C ASP A 411 58.15 -15.33 -21.98
N TYR A 412 59.36 -15.05 -21.47
CA TYR A 412 59.75 -15.29 -20.07
C TYR A 412 58.74 -14.71 -19.06
N LYS A 413 58.13 -13.56 -19.39
CA LYS A 413 57.16 -12.89 -18.53
C LYS A 413 55.88 -13.71 -18.30
N VAL A 414 55.45 -14.48 -19.30
CA VAL A 414 54.29 -15.37 -19.21
C VAL A 414 54.61 -16.55 -18.30
N ILE A 415 55.82 -17.10 -18.43
CA ILE A 415 56.30 -18.26 -17.65
C ILE A 415 56.38 -17.94 -16.16
N PHE A 416 56.78 -16.72 -15.77
CA PHE A 416 56.86 -16.34 -14.36
C PHE A 416 55.51 -15.92 -13.76
N ALA A 417 54.53 -15.55 -14.59
CA ALA A 417 53.25 -15.02 -14.13
C ALA A 417 52.19 -16.10 -13.88
N SER A 418 52.27 -17.24 -14.60
CA SER A 418 51.49 -18.47 -14.40
C SER A 418 51.97 -19.28 -13.20
#